data_AF-A0A2V8C1G6-F1
#
_entry.id   AF-A0A2V8C1G6-F1
#
_cell.length_a   1.000
_cell.length_b   1.000
_cell.length_c   1.000
_cell.angle_alpha   90.00
_cell.angle_beta   90.00
_cell.angle_gamma   90.00
#
_symmetry.space_group_name_H-M   'P 1'
#
loop_
_entity.id
_entity.type
_entity.pdbx_description
1 polymer ?
#
loop_
_entity_poly.entity_id
_entity_poly.type
_entity_poly.pdbx_seq_one_letter_code
_entity_poly.pdbx_strand_id
1 'polypeptide(L)'
;MRRLPLAVIACASIVSVPSTARAQADLTGSWAPRYHEDFFERIPGPELANFLGLPINEAARQWALSWDPSRLTLEEHQCQVHVAPYIYRGPLQLRIWEEKDPKTQELVAIKNYISTYEQTRTIWMDGRPHPPEYAVHTWEGFSTGTWEGDMLTVTTTH
;
A
#
# COMPACT_ATOMS: atom_id res chain seq x y z
N MET A 1 18.88 75.83 -0.08
CA MET A 1 18.54 74.73 -1.01
C MET A 1 19.46 73.54 -0.73
N ARG A 2 19.02 72.61 0.12
CA ARG A 2 19.77 71.40 0.54
C ARG A 2 19.32 70.24 -0.35
N ARG A 3 20.23 69.63 -1.10
CA ARG A 3 19.96 68.45 -1.94
C ARG A 3 19.89 67.20 -1.05
N LEU A 4 18.75 66.50 -1.06
CA LEU A 4 18.58 65.19 -0.42
C LEU A 4 19.18 64.10 -1.35
N PRO A 5 19.98 63.14 -0.85
CA PRO A 5 20.40 62.01 -1.67
C PRO A 5 19.28 60.97 -1.72
N LEU A 6 18.93 60.56 -2.94
CA LEU A 6 17.96 59.51 -3.23
C LEU A 6 18.57 58.17 -2.80
N ALA A 7 18.12 57.63 -1.67
CA ALA A 7 18.48 56.28 -1.23
C ALA A 7 17.79 55.26 -2.15
N VAL A 8 18.59 54.55 -2.95
CA VAL A 8 18.13 53.44 -3.77
C VAL A 8 17.76 52.28 -2.83
N ILE A 9 16.47 52.06 -2.65
CA ILE A 9 15.94 50.87 -1.97
C ILE A 9 16.10 49.71 -2.96
N ALA A 10 17.13 48.89 -2.77
CA ALA A 10 17.25 47.61 -3.46
C ALA A 10 16.22 46.63 -2.85
N CYS A 11 15.10 46.43 -3.55
CA CYS A 11 14.16 45.36 -3.25
C CYS A 11 14.87 44.01 -3.46
N ALA A 12 15.29 43.37 -2.38
CA ALA A 12 15.65 41.96 -2.39
C ALA A 12 14.37 41.14 -2.64
N SER A 13 14.10 40.80 -3.90
CA SER A 13 13.08 39.83 -4.27
C SER A 13 13.52 38.45 -3.76
N ILE A 14 12.92 38.03 -2.64
CA ILE A 14 12.94 36.64 -2.18
C ILE A 14 12.28 35.83 -3.29
N VAL A 15 13.08 35.13 -4.09
CA VAL A 15 12.59 34.11 -5.01
C VAL A 15 12.17 32.94 -4.15
N SER A 16 10.89 32.91 -3.79
CA SER A 16 10.23 31.73 -3.24
C SER A 16 10.28 30.66 -4.34
N VAL A 17 11.29 29.80 -4.29
CA VAL A 17 11.29 28.57 -5.07
C VAL A 17 10.04 27.81 -4.61
N PRO A 18 9.06 27.52 -5.49
CA PRO A 18 7.92 26.72 -5.08
C PRO A 18 8.46 25.37 -4.67
N SER A 19 8.47 25.08 -3.36
CA SER A 19 8.54 23.71 -2.92
C SER A 19 7.29 23.06 -3.48
N THR A 20 7.45 22.03 -4.30
CA THR A 20 6.32 21.19 -4.67
C THR A 20 5.75 20.63 -3.37
N ALA A 21 4.67 21.23 -2.88
CA ALA A 21 3.88 20.65 -1.81
C ALA A 21 3.34 19.33 -2.37
N ARG A 22 4.01 18.23 -2.00
CA ARG A 22 3.55 16.90 -2.40
C ARG A 22 2.32 16.60 -1.54
N ALA A 23 1.17 16.40 -2.19
CA ALA A 23 -0.09 16.04 -1.56
C ALA A 23 -0.14 14.55 -1.15
N GLN A 24 1.02 13.98 -0.80
CA GLN A 24 1.13 12.57 -0.41
C GLN A 24 0.36 12.38 0.89
N ALA A 25 -0.56 11.42 0.89
CA ALA A 25 -1.32 11.10 2.08
C ALA A 25 -0.42 10.40 3.11
N ASP A 26 -0.48 10.86 4.37
CA ASP A 26 0.04 10.07 5.48
C ASP A 26 -0.93 8.92 5.76
N LEU A 27 -0.47 7.70 5.52
CA LEU A 27 -1.26 6.48 5.72
C LEU A 27 -1.19 5.96 7.15
N THR A 28 -0.38 6.58 8.02
CA THR A 28 -0.13 6.13 9.38
C THR A 28 -1.40 6.07 10.20
N GLY A 29 -1.60 4.96 10.91
CA GLY A 29 -2.74 4.80 11.82
C GLY A 29 -3.18 3.37 12.01
N SER A 30 -4.29 3.22 12.73
CA SER A 30 -4.98 1.94 12.91
C SER A 30 -6.27 1.95 12.10
N TRP A 31 -6.37 1.00 11.19
CA TRP A 31 -7.44 0.86 10.22
C TRP A 31 -8.29 -0.36 10.58
N ALA A 32 -9.60 -0.16 10.59
CA ALA A 32 -10.58 -1.21 10.84
C ALA A 32 -11.43 -1.43 9.58
N PRO A 33 -11.80 -2.68 9.28
CA PRO A 33 -12.61 -2.97 8.12
C PRO A 33 -14.00 -2.36 8.28
N ARG A 34 -14.51 -1.81 7.19
CA ARG A 34 -15.87 -1.29 7.07
C ARG A 34 -16.63 -2.17 6.08
N TYR A 35 -17.89 -2.47 6.39
CA TYR A 35 -18.71 -3.43 5.63
C TYR A 35 -20.03 -2.82 5.16
N HIS A 36 -20.06 -1.52 4.87
CA HIS A 36 -21.31 -0.82 4.54
C HIS A 36 -21.83 -1.16 3.13
N GLU A 37 -20.94 -1.52 2.20
CA GLU A 37 -21.28 -1.73 0.78
C GLU A 37 -21.12 -3.20 0.33
N ASP A 38 -20.33 -4.00 1.04
CA ASP A 38 -19.85 -5.32 0.60
C ASP A 38 -19.98 -6.40 1.71
N PHE A 39 -20.97 -6.22 2.60
CA PHE A 39 -21.15 -7.12 3.75
C PHE A 39 -21.33 -8.58 3.34
N PHE A 40 -22.21 -8.86 2.37
CA PHE A 40 -22.54 -10.23 1.98
C PHE A 40 -21.35 -10.90 1.29
N GLU A 41 -20.61 -10.18 0.46
CA GLU A 41 -19.43 -10.69 -0.23
C GLU A 41 -18.24 -10.88 0.71
N ARG A 42 -18.14 -10.13 1.81
CA ARG A 42 -16.97 -10.16 2.71
C ARG A 42 -17.14 -10.94 4.00
N ILE A 43 -18.37 -11.13 4.48
CA ILE A 43 -18.62 -11.83 5.76
C ILE A 43 -19.10 -13.26 5.53
N PRO A 44 -20.34 -13.52 5.05
CA PRO A 44 -20.75 -14.88 4.71
C PRO A 44 -20.03 -15.41 3.47
N GLY A 45 -19.56 -14.52 2.59
CA GLY A 45 -18.91 -14.85 1.33
C GLY A 45 -19.89 -14.81 0.14
N PRO A 46 -19.38 -14.62 -1.09
CA PRO A 46 -20.23 -14.60 -2.28
C PRO A 46 -20.79 -16.00 -2.57
N GLU A 47 -21.90 -16.04 -3.32
CA GLU A 47 -22.40 -17.29 -3.90
C GLU A 47 -21.34 -17.97 -4.79
N LEU A 48 -21.39 -19.29 -4.89
CA LEU A 48 -20.49 -20.04 -5.74
C LEU A 48 -20.62 -19.60 -7.20
N ALA A 49 -19.48 -19.43 -7.87
CA ALA A 49 -19.38 -18.94 -9.24
C ALA A 49 -19.98 -17.52 -9.47
N ASN A 50 -20.15 -16.71 -8.42
CA ASN A 50 -20.47 -15.30 -8.55
C ASN A 50 -19.20 -14.46 -8.73
N PHE A 51 -19.07 -13.83 -9.90
CA PHE A 51 -17.93 -12.98 -10.26
C PHE A 51 -18.33 -11.52 -10.49
N LEU A 52 -19.49 -11.10 -9.99
CA LEU A 52 -20.00 -9.75 -10.20
C LEU A 52 -18.99 -8.71 -9.66
N GLY A 53 -18.72 -7.69 -10.46
CA GLY A 53 -17.79 -6.60 -10.09
C GLY A 53 -16.30 -6.92 -10.26
N LEU A 54 -15.92 -8.16 -10.60
CA LEU A 54 -14.53 -8.51 -10.86
C LEU A 54 -14.20 -8.43 -12.37
N PRO A 55 -13.14 -7.72 -12.78
CA PRO A 55 -12.72 -7.65 -14.18
C PRO A 55 -11.95 -8.92 -14.58
N ILE A 56 -12.66 -10.05 -14.74
CA ILE A 56 -12.05 -11.33 -15.08
C ILE A 56 -12.07 -11.59 -16.60
N ASN A 57 -10.98 -12.18 -17.11
CA ASN A 57 -10.91 -12.74 -18.46
C ASN A 57 -11.27 -14.25 -18.46
N GLU A 58 -11.25 -14.88 -19.63
CA GLU A 58 -11.63 -16.30 -19.75
C GLU A 58 -10.70 -17.24 -18.97
N ALA A 59 -9.40 -16.96 -18.96
CA ALA A 59 -8.43 -17.75 -18.19
C ALA A 59 -8.70 -17.68 -16.68
N ALA A 60 -8.98 -16.48 -16.17
CA ALA A 60 -9.36 -16.27 -14.77
C ALA A 60 -10.69 -16.95 -14.42
N ARG A 61 -11.68 -16.90 -15.35
CA ARG A 61 -12.95 -17.63 -15.20
C ARG A 61 -12.73 -19.14 -15.13
N GLN A 62 -11.93 -19.71 -16.03
CA GLN A 62 -11.62 -21.14 -16.03
C GLN A 62 -10.96 -21.56 -14.71
N TRP A 63 -9.97 -20.80 -14.24
CA TRP A 63 -9.32 -21.05 -12.96
C TRP A 63 -10.34 -21.04 -11.81
N ALA A 64 -11.18 -20.02 -11.74
CA ALA A 64 -12.17 -19.87 -10.69
C ALA A 64 -13.22 -21.00 -10.69
N LEU A 65 -13.65 -21.46 -11.87
CA LEU A 65 -14.58 -22.59 -12.00
C LEU A 65 -13.93 -23.95 -11.68
N SER A 66 -12.61 -24.06 -11.79
CA SER A 66 -11.86 -25.26 -11.42
C SER A 66 -11.53 -25.35 -9.93
N TRP A 67 -11.73 -24.27 -9.18
CA TRP A 67 -11.42 -24.21 -7.76
C TRP A 67 -12.56 -24.79 -6.91
N ASP A 68 -12.22 -25.67 -5.98
CA ASP A 68 -13.18 -26.29 -5.05
C ASP A 68 -13.17 -25.55 -3.69
N PRO A 69 -14.30 -24.96 -3.25
CA PRO A 69 -14.42 -24.31 -1.95
C PRO A 69 -14.14 -25.21 -0.75
N SER A 70 -14.39 -26.52 -0.86
CA SER A 70 -14.10 -27.49 0.19
C SER A 70 -12.61 -27.59 0.51
N ARG A 71 -11.73 -27.08 -0.35
CA ARG A 71 -10.30 -26.93 -0.05
C ARG A 71 -10.06 -26.16 1.25
N LEU A 72 -10.93 -25.20 1.59
CA LEU A 72 -10.83 -24.43 2.84
C LEU A 72 -11.27 -25.21 4.08
N THR A 73 -11.84 -26.41 3.94
CA THR A 73 -12.19 -27.29 5.07
C THR A 73 -11.09 -28.29 5.40
N LEU A 74 -10.03 -28.37 4.58
CA LEU A 74 -8.88 -29.23 4.83
C LEU A 74 -8.06 -28.69 6.01
N GLU A 75 -7.62 -29.57 6.90
CA GLU A 75 -6.87 -29.19 8.11
C GLU A 75 -5.55 -28.50 7.77
N GLU A 76 -4.89 -28.94 6.70
CA GLU A 76 -3.64 -28.39 6.19
C GLU A 76 -3.78 -26.93 5.72
N HIS A 77 -5.01 -26.47 5.47
CA HIS A 77 -5.29 -25.12 4.96
C HIS A 77 -5.88 -24.16 6.00
N GLN A 78 -6.32 -24.65 7.18
CA GLN A 78 -6.95 -23.81 8.21
C GLN A 78 -6.05 -22.68 8.71
N CYS A 79 -4.74 -22.92 8.74
CA CYS A 79 -3.75 -21.98 9.24
C CYS A 79 -2.85 -21.41 8.13
N GLN A 80 -3.29 -21.45 6.87
CA GLN A 80 -2.52 -20.85 5.79
C GLN A 80 -2.48 -19.34 5.96
N VAL A 81 -1.25 -18.83 5.85
CA VAL A 81 -0.91 -17.42 6.01
C VAL A 81 -1.60 -16.61 4.90
N HIS A 82 -2.09 -15.43 5.23
CA HIS A 82 -2.77 -14.58 4.26
C HIS A 82 -1.77 -13.81 3.40
N VAL A 83 -2.06 -13.70 2.11
CA VAL A 83 -1.28 -12.86 1.18
C VAL A 83 -1.67 -11.39 1.31
N ALA A 84 -0.74 -10.49 1.00
CA ALA A 84 -0.92 -9.04 1.10
C ALA A 84 -2.22 -8.48 0.48
N PRO A 85 -2.70 -8.92 -0.70
CA PRO A 85 -3.98 -8.43 -1.26
C PRO A 85 -5.20 -8.84 -0.44
N TYR A 86 -5.18 -10.03 0.17
CA TYR A 86 -6.27 -10.49 1.03
C TYR A 86 -6.38 -9.61 2.27
N ILE A 87 -5.24 -9.26 2.86
CA ILE A 87 -5.15 -8.46 4.09
C ILE A 87 -5.95 -7.15 4.00
N TYR A 88 -5.84 -6.39 2.89
CA TYR A 88 -6.52 -5.09 2.78
C TYR A 88 -8.05 -5.19 2.69
N ARG A 89 -8.56 -6.32 2.21
CA ARG A 89 -9.99 -6.61 2.07
C ARG A 89 -10.49 -7.61 3.10
N GLY A 90 -9.62 -8.16 3.94
CA GLY A 90 -9.97 -9.13 4.97
C GLY A 90 -10.67 -8.49 6.16
N PRO A 91 -11.18 -9.30 7.10
CA PRO A 91 -11.86 -8.80 8.29
C PRO A 91 -10.90 -8.33 9.40
N LEU A 92 -9.68 -7.96 9.04
CA LEU A 92 -8.55 -7.82 9.97
C LEU A 92 -8.26 -6.36 10.31
N GLN A 93 -7.70 -6.12 11.49
CA GLN A 93 -7.18 -4.81 11.86
C GLN A 93 -5.79 -4.61 11.26
N LEU A 94 -5.62 -3.47 10.59
CA LEU A 94 -4.38 -3.10 9.91
C LEU A 94 -3.77 -1.89 10.61
N ARG A 95 -2.49 -1.97 10.96
CA ARG A 95 -1.73 -0.83 11.49
C ARG A 95 -0.65 -0.44 10.51
N ILE A 96 -0.60 0.83 10.14
CA ILE A 96 0.35 1.38 9.18
C ILE A 96 1.24 2.40 9.87
N TRP A 97 2.55 2.39 9.57
CA TRP A 97 3.48 3.45 9.97
C TRP A 97 4.63 3.61 8.98
N GLU A 98 5.27 4.77 9.03
CA GLU A 98 6.46 5.08 8.24
C GLU A 98 7.75 4.77 9.02
N GLU A 99 8.73 4.19 8.34
CA GLU A 99 10.12 4.14 8.78
C GLU A 99 10.94 5.18 8.02
N LYS A 100 11.63 6.05 8.76
CA LYS A 100 12.45 7.14 8.21
C LYS A 100 13.91 6.99 8.61
N ASP A 101 14.81 7.46 7.76
CA ASP A 101 16.21 7.58 8.12
C ASP A 101 16.35 8.57 9.30
N PRO A 102 17.04 8.19 10.40
CA PRO A 102 17.09 9.02 11.59
C PRO A 102 17.82 10.35 11.40
N LYS A 103 18.70 10.46 10.38
CA LYS A 103 19.48 11.66 10.08
C LYS A 103 18.81 12.53 9.01
N THR A 104 18.39 11.94 7.90
CA THR A 104 17.83 12.70 6.76
C THR A 104 16.31 12.90 6.87
N GLN A 105 15.64 12.10 7.70
CA GLN A 105 14.18 12.04 7.80
C GLN A 105 13.49 11.65 6.47
N GLU A 106 14.24 11.09 5.52
CA GLU A 106 13.68 10.55 4.29
C GLU A 106 12.92 9.26 4.57
N LEU A 107 11.80 9.06 3.86
CA LEU A 107 10.97 7.86 3.96
C LEU A 107 11.72 6.66 3.38
N VAL A 108 12.00 5.67 4.22
CA VAL A 108 12.69 4.43 3.83
C VAL A 108 11.68 3.32 3.54
N ALA A 109 10.63 3.20 4.36
CA ALA A 109 9.60 2.18 4.16
C ALA A 109 8.25 2.60 4.75
N ILE A 110 7.19 2.01 4.20
CA ILE A 110 5.85 1.97 4.83
C ILE A 110 5.63 0.54 5.32
N LYS A 111 5.32 0.39 6.59
CA LYS A 111 5.08 -0.89 7.26
C LYS A 111 3.60 -1.09 7.47
N ASN A 112 3.13 -2.30 7.15
CA ASN A 112 1.76 -2.73 7.41
C ASN A 112 1.81 -3.93 8.35
N TYR A 113 1.27 -3.78 9.55
CA TYR A 113 1.13 -4.85 10.52
C TYR A 113 -0.30 -5.31 10.61
N ILE A 114 -0.49 -6.62 10.66
CA ILE A 114 -1.82 -7.24 10.71
C ILE A 114 -1.90 -8.15 11.93
N SER A 115 -3.05 -8.12 12.59
CA SER A 115 -3.27 -8.89 13.82
C SER A 115 -3.20 -10.40 13.61
N THR A 116 -3.56 -10.90 12.43
CA THR A 116 -3.57 -12.33 12.11
C THR A 116 -2.20 -12.78 11.62
N TYR A 117 -1.68 -13.84 12.23
CA TYR A 117 -0.31 -14.36 12.04
C TYR A 117 0.82 -13.35 12.30
N GLU A 118 0.52 -12.21 12.93
CA GLU A 118 1.47 -11.15 13.28
C GLU A 118 2.35 -10.69 12.09
N GLN A 119 1.77 -10.72 10.88
CA GLN A 119 2.50 -10.44 9.65
C GLN A 119 2.85 -8.96 9.56
N THR A 120 4.08 -8.69 9.10
CA THR A 120 4.53 -7.33 8.78
C THR A 120 4.95 -7.26 7.32
N ARG A 121 4.11 -6.62 6.50
CA ARG A 121 4.49 -6.25 5.14
C ARG A 121 5.40 -5.03 5.16
N THR A 122 6.45 -5.04 4.34
CA THR A 122 7.31 -3.88 4.14
C THR A 122 7.22 -3.41 2.70
N ILE A 123 6.86 -2.15 2.51
CA ILE A 123 6.89 -1.47 1.21
C ILE A 123 8.09 -0.53 1.25
N TRP A 124 9.17 -0.88 0.56
CA TRP A 124 10.37 -0.07 0.49
C TRP A 124 10.16 1.15 -0.41
N MET A 125 10.50 2.33 0.08
CA MET A 125 10.25 3.62 -0.57
C MET A 125 11.51 4.28 -1.12
N ASP A 126 12.67 3.66 -0.91
CA ASP A 126 13.99 4.17 -1.26
C ASP A 126 14.48 3.74 -2.66
N GLY A 127 13.61 3.11 -3.46
CA GLY A 127 13.91 2.72 -4.83
C GLY A 127 14.92 1.56 -4.97
N ARG A 128 15.12 0.78 -3.91
CA ARG A 128 16.01 -0.40 -3.96
C ARG A 128 15.55 -1.44 -4.99
N PRO A 129 16.48 -2.21 -5.60
CA PRO A 129 16.13 -3.23 -6.57
C PRO A 129 15.36 -4.39 -5.94
N HIS A 130 14.50 -5.01 -6.74
CA HIS A 130 13.87 -6.28 -6.37
C HIS A 130 14.90 -7.42 -6.32
N PRO A 131 14.66 -8.46 -5.49
CA PRO A 131 15.49 -9.67 -5.47
C PRO A 131 15.57 -10.34 -6.85
N PRO A 132 16.61 -11.15 -7.12
CA PRO A 132 16.69 -11.94 -8.34
C PRO A 132 15.59 -12.99 -8.38
N GLU A 133 15.14 -13.39 -9.58
CA GLU A 133 13.99 -14.29 -9.81
C GLU A 133 14.03 -15.62 -9.05
N TYR A 134 15.22 -16.13 -8.73
CA TYR A 134 15.40 -17.38 -7.99
C TYR A 134 15.36 -17.19 -6.46
N ALA A 135 15.12 -15.98 -5.96
CA ALA A 135 14.98 -15.73 -4.53
C ALA A 135 13.71 -16.41 -3.97
N VAL A 136 13.72 -16.68 -2.67
CA VAL A 136 12.58 -17.33 -2.01
C VAL A 136 11.36 -16.43 -2.08
N HIS A 137 10.24 -17.00 -2.51
CA HIS A 137 8.94 -16.36 -2.46
C HIS A 137 8.33 -16.46 -1.06
N THR A 138 7.85 -15.34 -0.53
CA THR A 138 7.28 -15.24 0.83
C THR A 138 5.83 -14.79 0.77
N TRP A 139 5.06 -15.08 1.81
CA TRP A 139 3.64 -14.71 1.87
C TRP A 139 3.38 -13.20 1.76
N GLU A 140 4.30 -12.38 2.26
CA GLU A 140 4.20 -10.91 2.20
C GLU A 140 4.78 -10.29 0.93
N GLY A 141 5.54 -11.06 0.16
CA GLY A 141 6.26 -10.53 -0.98
C GLY A 141 7.42 -9.61 -0.61
N PHE A 142 8.32 -9.38 -1.55
CA PHE A 142 9.16 -8.19 -1.60
C PHE A 142 8.44 -7.06 -2.35
N SER A 143 8.21 -5.93 -1.68
CA SER A 143 7.48 -4.80 -2.26
C SER A 143 8.31 -3.51 -2.30
N THR A 144 8.22 -2.76 -3.40
CA THR A 144 8.67 -1.36 -3.50
C THR A 144 7.51 -0.44 -3.85
N GLY A 145 7.49 0.76 -3.29
CA GLY A 145 6.47 1.78 -3.54
C GLY A 145 7.02 3.01 -4.26
N THR A 146 6.21 3.62 -5.09
CA THR A 146 6.49 4.91 -5.74
C THR A 146 5.23 5.77 -5.72
N TRP A 147 5.38 7.03 -5.32
CA TRP A 147 4.28 8.00 -5.35
C TRP A 147 4.15 8.61 -6.74
N GLU A 148 2.96 8.49 -7.33
CA GLU A 148 2.55 9.10 -8.59
C GLU A 148 1.43 10.09 -8.29
N GLY A 149 1.81 11.35 -8.01
CA GLY A 149 0.86 12.35 -7.49
C GLY A 149 0.41 11.99 -6.07
N ASP A 150 -0.88 11.74 -5.91
CA ASP A 150 -1.54 11.30 -4.67
C ASP A 150 -1.74 9.77 -4.61
N MET A 151 -1.29 9.03 -5.63
CA MET A 151 -1.41 7.57 -5.70
C MET A 151 -0.10 6.89 -5.30
N LEU A 152 -0.18 5.92 -4.39
CA LEU A 152 0.95 5.04 -4.06
C LEU A 152 0.89 3.79 -4.93
N THR A 153 1.77 3.69 -5.92
CA THR A 153 1.94 2.51 -6.75
C THR A 153 2.89 1.54 -6.06
N VAL A 154 2.43 0.31 -5.81
CA VAL A 154 3.23 -0.74 -5.14
C VAL A 154 3.48 -1.88 -6.10
N THR A 155 4.76 -2.18 -6.34
CA THR A 155 5.19 -3.36 -7.10
C THR A 155 5.62 -4.44 -6.13
N THR A 156 5.09 -5.66 -6.30
CA THR A 156 5.40 -6.81 -5.44
C THR A 156 5.93 -7.98 -6.27
N THR A 157 6.95 -8.64 -5.75
CA THR A 157 7.50 -9.92 -6.23
C THR A 157 7.72 -10.85 -5.04
N HIS A 158 8.32 -12.03 -5.26
CA HIS A 158 8.91 -12.90 -4.22
C HIS A 158 8.02 -13.15 -3.00
#